data_AF-A0A0Q9AQY1-F1
#
_entry.id   AF-A0A0Q9AQY1-F1
#
_cell.length_a   1.000
_cell.length_b   1.000
_cell.length_c   1.000
_cell.angle_alpha   90.00
_cell.angle_beta   90.00
_cell.angle_gamma   90.00
#
_symmetry.space_group_name_H-M   'P 1'
#
loop_
_entity.id
_entity.type
_entity.pdbx_description
1 polymer ?
#
loop_
_entity_poly.entity_id
_entity_poly.type
_entity_poly.pdbx_seq_one_letter_code
_entity_poly.pdbx_strand_id
1 'polypeptide(L)' 'MDGYEHLDLDEIDFAPMPHDVERLRLLTLEETYELLRVLRTVAEHGGTVAWEADRLAREIAARIPSQS' A
#
# COMPACT_ATOMS: atom_id res chain seq x y z
N MET A 1 29.88 20.14 0.84
CA MET A 1 30.05 18.70 0.58
C MET A 1 29.13 18.05 1.58
N ASP A 2 27.98 17.61 1.11
CA ASP A 2 26.88 17.20 1.98
C ASP A 2 27.03 15.71 2.28
N GLY A 3 27.18 15.42 3.57
CA GLY A 3 27.38 14.08 4.13
C GLY A 3 26.12 13.25 4.06
N TYR A 4 25.86 12.66 2.89
CA TYR A 4 25.06 11.46 2.82
C TYR A 4 25.93 10.32 3.33
N GLU A 5 25.81 10.01 4.62
CA GLU A 5 26.28 8.74 5.17
C GLU A 5 25.73 7.64 4.27
N HIS A 6 26.66 6.89 3.68
CA HIS A 6 26.35 5.70 2.90
C HIS A 6 25.71 4.74 3.89
N LEU A 7 24.38 4.68 3.91
CA LEU A 7 23.66 3.69 4.69
C LEU A 7 24.09 2.34 4.12
N ASP A 8 24.98 1.64 4.83
CA ASP A 8 25.38 0.28 4.50
C ASP A 8 24.12 -0.58 4.62
N LEU A 9 23.53 -0.88 3.47
CA LEU A 9 22.30 -1.68 3.35
C LEU A 9 22.50 -3.10 3.91
N ASP A 10 23.75 -3.50 4.11
CA ASP A 10 24.16 -4.76 4.72
C ASP A 10 23.97 -4.78 6.25
N GLU A 11 23.81 -3.62 6.91
CA GLU A 11 23.54 -3.52 8.36
C GLU A 11 22.03 -3.43 8.68
N ILE A 12 21.19 -3.26 7.65
CA ILE A 12 19.73 -3.24 7.81
C ILE A 12 19.23 -4.69 7.85
N ASP A 13 19.01 -5.19 9.05
CA ASP A 13 18.32 -6.47 9.28
C ASP A 13 16.84 -6.33 8.87
N PHE A 14 16.55 -6.59 7.59
CA PHE A 14 15.18 -6.66 7.10
C PHE A 14 14.49 -7.85 7.77
N ALA A 15 13.68 -7.57 8.79
CA ALA A 15 12.89 -8.58 9.48
C ALA A 15 12.18 -9.50 8.46
N PRO A 16 12.28 -10.84 8.60
CA PRO A 16 11.66 -11.77 7.66
C PRO A 16 10.17 -11.50 7.63
N MET A 17 9.67 -11.10 6.46
CA MET A 17 8.25 -10.94 6.21
C MET A 17 7.57 -12.28 6.52
N PRO A 18 6.53 -12.34 7.36
CA PRO A 18 5.90 -13.59 7.73
C PRO A 18 5.54 -14.40 6.48
N HIS A 19 6.16 -15.57 6.34
CA HIS A 19 6.08 -16.43 5.15
C HIS A 19 4.72 -17.13 4.98
N ASP A 20 3.79 -16.96 5.92
CA ASP A 20 2.51 -17.68 5.98
C ASP A 20 1.31 -16.90 5.45
N VAL A 21 1.50 -15.67 4.95
CA VAL A 21 0.42 -14.93 4.29
C VAL A 21 0.50 -15.19 2.80
N GLU A 22 -0.41 -16.02 2.28
CA GLU A 22 -0.60 -16.12 0.83
C GLU A 22 -0.82 -14.71 0.27
N ARG A 23 0.17 -14.23 -0.48
CA ARG A 23 0.04 -12.94 -1.16
C ARG A 23 -0.94 -13.16 -2.31
N LEU A 24 -2.02 -12.37 -2.32
CA LEU A 24 -2.84 -12.21 -3.52
C LEU A 24 -1.91 -11.97 -4.71
N ARG A 25 -2.22 -12.60 -5.86
CA ARG A 25 -1.51 -12.33 -7.11
C ARG A 25 -1.47 -10.81 -7.33
N LEU A 26 -0.33 -10.34 -7.83
CA LEU A 26 -0.12 -8.92 -8.09
C LEU A 26 -1.26 -8.40 -8.97
N LEU A 27 -2.01 -7.43 -8.45
CA LEU A 27 -2.97 -6.66 -9.25
C LEU A 27 -2.19 -5.90 -10.32
N THR A 28 -2.77 -5.77 -11.51
CA THR A 28 -2.30 -4.80 -12.49
C THR A 28 -2.51 -3.38 -11.95
N LEU A 29 -1.84 -2.40 -12.54
CA LEU A 29 -2.00 -1.01 -12.15
C LEU A 29 -3.46 -0.54 -12.33
N GLU A 30 -4.10 -0.97 -13.42
CA GLU A 30 -5.50 -0.70 -13.71
C GLU A 30 -6.43 -1.31 -12.65
N GLU A 31 -6.27 -2.62 -12.35
CA GLU A 31 -7.03 -3.30 -11.30
C GLU A 31 -6.84 -2.61 -9.93
N THR A 32 -5.64 -2.10 -9.66
CA THR A 32 -5.37 -1.37 -8.40
C THR A 32 -6.13 -0.05 -8.33
N TYR A 33 -6.23 0.69 -9.44
CA TYR A 33 -7.05 1.91 -9.50
C TYR A 33 -8.54 1.62 -9.37
N GLU A 34 -9.03 0.54 -9.99
CA GLU A 34 -10.41 0.11 -9.83
C GLU A 34 -10.74 -0.27 -8.38
N LEU A 35 -9.85 -1.02 -7.73
CA LEU A 35 -9.98 -1.37 -6.32
C LEU A 35 -10.00 -0.12 -5.43
N LEU A 36 -9.11 0.85 -5.68
CA LEU A 36 -9.11 2.12 -4.96
C LEU A 36 -10.44 2.86 -5.10
N ARG A 37 -11.02 2.88 -6.31
CA ARG A 37 -12.34 3.48 -6.53
C ARG A 37 -13.40 2.81 -5.68
N VAL A 38 -13.43 1.47 -5.66
CA VAL A 38 -14.39 0.71 -4.84
C VAL A 38 -14.23 1.00 -3.36
N LEU A 39 -13.00 0.98 -2.83
CA LEU A 39 -12.73 1.23 -1.42
C LEU A 39 -13.14 2.65 -0.99
N ARG A 40 -12.86 3.66 -1.81
CA ARG A 40 -13.31 5.05 -1.55
C ARG A 40 -14.82 5.14 -1.54
N THR A 41 -15.50 4.53 -2.50
CA THR A 41 -16.97 4.49 -2.53
C THR A 41 -17.53 3.86 -1.25
N VAL A 42 -16.95 2.75 -0.77
CA VAL A 42 -17.40 2.10 0.48
C VAL A 42 -17.15 3.00 1.70
N ALA A 43 -15.99 3.67 1.77
CA ALA A 43 -15.69 4.61 2.84
C ALA A 43 -16.67 5.78 2.88
N GLU A 44 -17.05 6.32 1.71
CA GLU A 44 -18.00 7.41 1.56
C GLU A 44 -19.43 7.01 1.92
N HIS A 45 -19.85 5.77 1.60
CA HIS A 45 -21.18 5.27 1.95
C HIS A 45 -21.37 5.07 3.46
N GLY A 46 -20.28 5.01 4.24
CA GLY A 46 -20.32 4.80 5.68
C GLY A 46 -20.66 3.36 6.08
N GLY A 47 -20.90 3.15 7.37
CA GLY A 47 -21.18 1.82 7.95
C GLY A 47 -19.99 1.21 8.68
N THR A 48 -20.13 -0.05 9.09
CA THR A 48 -19.21 -0.70 10.04
C THR A 48 -17.81 -0.94 9.49
N VAL A 49 -17.62 -0.91 8.17
CA VAL A 49 -16.34 -1.16 7.49
C VAL A 49 -15.74 0.08 6.83
N ALA A 50 -16.38 1.25 6.99
CA ALA A 50 -15.98 2.46 6.27
C ALA A 50 -14.59 2.96 6.67
N TRP A 51 -14.24 2.84 7.96
CA TRP A 51 -12.93 3.23 8.46
C TRP A 51 -11.83 2.30 7.92
N GLU A 52 -12.07 0.99 7.92
CA GLU A 52 -11.14 0.01 7.35
C GLU A 52 -10.96 0.24 5.85
N ALA A 53 -12.04 0.55 5.12
CA ALA A 53 -12.00 0.86 3.71
C ALA A 53 -11.17 2.13 3.42
N ASP A 54 -11.35 3.22 4.19
CA ASP A 54 -10.54 4.44 4.04
C ASP A 54 -9.06 4.18 4.33
N ARG A 55 -8.76 3.44 5.40
CA ARG A 55 -7.38 3.06 5.76
C ARG A 55 -6.72 2.28 4.62
N LEU A 56 -7.38 1.25 4.10
CA LEU A 56 -6.85 0.44 3.00
C LEU A 56 -6.67 1.27 1.72
N ALA A 57 -7.62 2.17 1.41
CA ALA A 57 -7.51 3.04 0.25
C ALA A 57 -6.27 3.95 0.33
N ARG A 58 -5.98 4.54 1.51
CA ARG A 58 -4.79 5.37 1.72
C ARG A 58 -3.50 4.57 1.57
N GLU A 59 -3.45 3.38 2.18
CA GLU A 59 -2.28 2.52 2.13
C GLU A 59 -1.98 2.01 0.72
N ILE A 60 -3.00 1.67 -0.08
CA ILE A 60 -2.81 1.27 -1.48
C ILE A 60 -2.40 2.48 -2.33
N ALA A 61 -3.05 3.64 -2.15
CA ALA A 61 -2.73 4.85 -2.91
C ALA A 61 -1.28 5.32 -2.70
N ALA A 62 -0.72 5.12 -1.51
CA ALA A 62 0.69 5.44 -1.22
C ALA A 62 1.70 4.53 -1.95
N ARG A 63 1.27 3.39 -2.51
CA ARG A 63 2.14 2.39 -3.14
C ARG A 63 2.08 2.40 -4.67
N ILE A 64 1.21 3.22 -5.27
CA ILE A 64 1.06 3.30 -6.72
C ILE A 64 1.38 4.70 -7.25
N PRO A 65 1.78 4.83 -8.52
CA PRO A 65 1.90 6.14 -9.17
C PRO A 65 0.58 6.91 -9.09
N SER A 66 0.67 8.24 -9.00
CA SER A 66 -0.49 9.11 -9.22
C SER A 66 -0.97 9.00 -10.67
N GLN A 67 -2.29 8.95 -10.88
CA GLN A 67 -2.85 9.11 -12.22
C GLN A 67 -2.51 10.52 -12.75
N SER A 68 -1.90 10.59 -13.92
CA SER A 68 -1.69 11.84 -14.67
C SER A 68 -2.94 12.24 -15.44
#